data_AF-A0A9X6U591-F1
#
_entry.id   AF-A0A9X6U591-F1
#
_cell.length_a   1.000
_cell.length_b   1.000
_cell.length_c   1.000
_cell.angle_alpha   90.00
_cell.angle_beta   90.00
_cell.angle_gamma   90.00
#
_symmetry.space_group_name_H-M   'P 1'
#
loop_
_entity.id
_entity.type
_entity.pdbx_description
1 polymer ?
#
loop_
_entity_poly.entity_id
_entity_poly.type
_entity_poly.pdbx_seq_one_letter_code
_entity_poly.pdbx_strand_id
1 'polypeptide(L)'
;MYIKLDIPTEFEVKNLTDLPNLKNLMENLKMKVNKSQLARELNVDRRTIDKYMNGFTPKGTKKKTSKIDVHYEVIVDLLSEDSKQTFYYMRVLWKYLTDNHGLQCSQSTFRAYINRKPEFKKYFEEGKRTVSSHSGKVRYETSPGEQAQLDWKESIRFETKDGEIVYMKRIK
;
A
#
# COMPACT_ATOMS: atom_id res chain seq x y z
N MET A 1 20.04 -41.65 -45.74
CA MET A 1 19.27 -41.58 -44.48
C MET A 1 18.02 -40.78 -44.77
N TYR A 2 16.85 -41.44 -44.84
CA TYR A 2 15.58 -40.77 -45.11
C TYR A 2 14.96 -40.39 -43.77
N ILE A 3 14.87 -39.09 -43.50
CA ILE A 3 14.19 -38.57 -42.31
C ILE A 3 12.78 -38.17 -42.76
N LYS A 4 11.78 -38.95 -42.38
CA LYS A 4 10.38 -38.53 -42.46
C LYS A 4 10.13 -37.57 -41.30
N LEU A 5 9.90 -36.30 -41.62
CA LEU A 5 9.39 -35.33 -40.65
C LEU A 5 7.87 -35.35 -40.76
N ASP A 6 7.19 -35.95 -39.78
CA ASP A 6 5.76 -35.75 -39.56
C ASP A 6 5.58 -34.33 -39.03
N ILE A 7 5.46 -33.37 -39.94
CA ILE A 7 5.14 -32.00 -39.59
C ILE A 7 3.64 -31.98 -39.29
N PRO A 8 3.20 -31.58 -38.08
CA PRO A 8 1.78 -31.43 -37.80
C PRO A 8 1.18 -30.44 -38.80
N THR A 9 0.10 -30.85 -39.46
CA THR A 9 -0.56 -30.11 -40.54
C THR A 9 -1.19 -28.80 -40.07
N GLU A 10 -1.40 -28.65 -38.75
CA GLU A 10 -2.08 -27.51 -38.14
C GLU A 10 -1.26 -26.95 -36.97
N PHE A 11 -0.94 -25.65 -37.03
CA PHE A 11 -0.31 -24.89 -35.95
C PHE A 11 -1.17 -23.68 -35.63
N GLU A 12 -1.79 -23.68 -34.46
CA GLU A 12 -2.69 -22.63 -34.01
C GLU A 12 -1.96 -21.65 -33.08
N VAL A 13 -2.00 -20.35 -33.41
CA VAL A 13 -1.41 -19.28 -32.59
C VAL A 13 -2.52 -18.63 -31.77
N LYS A 14 -2.52 -18.86 -30.46
CA LYS A 14 -3.49 -18.23 -29.55
C LYS A 14 -2.89 -17.06 -28.79
N ASN A 15 -1.60 -17.15 -28.46
CA ASN A 15 -0.93 -16.19 -27.59
C ASN A 15 0.38 -15.66 -28.18
N LEU A 16 0.82 -14.50 -27.68
CA LEU A 16 2.12 -13.90 -28.06
C LEU A 16 3.33 -14.77 -27.71
N THR A 17 3.16 -15.67 -26.74
CA THR A 17 4.18 -16.64 -26.31
C THR A 17 4.47 -17.72 -27.36
N ASP A 18 3.56 -17.90 -28.33
CA ASP A 18 3.65 -18.96 -29.34
C ASP A 18 4.39 -18.47 -30.61
N LEU A 19 4.57 -17.16 -30.73
CA LEU A 19 5.25 -16.49 -31.85
C LEU A 19 6.73 -16.89 -32.06
N PRO A 20 7.55 -17.15 -31.02
CA PRO A 20 8.89 -17.72 -31.20
C PRO A 20 8.87 -19.09 -31.88
N ASN A 21 7.92 -19.95 -31.50
CA ASN A 21 7.79 -21.28 -32.09
C ASN A 21 7.32 -21.21 -33.55
N LEU A 22 6.40 -20.29 -33.85
CA LEU A 22 5.97 -19.99 -35.21
C LEU A 22 7.15 -19.53 -36.08
N LYS A 23 8.03 -18.68 -35.55
CA LYS A 23 9.23 -18.22 -36.26
C LYS A 23 10.10 -19.41 -36.68
N ASN A 24 10.42 -20.29 -35.73
CA ASN A 24 11.25 -21.48 -35.98
C ASN A 24 10.62 -22.40 -37.03
N LEU A 25 9.29 -22.61 -36.98
CA LEU A 25 8.57 -23.41 -37.97
C LEU A 25 8.66 -22.80 -39.37
N MET A 26 8.42 -21.50 -39.50
CA MET A 26 8.45 -20.81 -40.79
C MET A 26 9.87 -20.72 -41.39
N GLU A 27 10.90 -20.58 -40.56
CA GLU A 27 12.31 -20.63 -40.99
C GLU A 27 12.68 -22.01 -41.55
N ASN A 28 12.27 -23.09 -40.88
CA ASN A 28 12.49 -24.46 -41.36
C ASN A 28 11.79 -24.74 -42.70
N LEU A 29 10.59 -24.15 -42.90
CA LEU A 29 9.82 -24.25 -44.14
C LEU A 29 10.28 -23.25 -45.22
N LYS A 30 11.29 -22.39 -44.93
CA LYS A 30 11.76 -21.30 -45.80
C LYS A 30 10.63 -20.33 -46.25
N MET A 31 9.63 -20.12 -45.41
CA MET A 31 8.49 -19.23 -45.69
C MET A 31 8.61 -17.89 -44.96
N LYS A 32 8.08 -16.83 -45.57
CA LYS A 32 8.04 -15.49 -44.97
C LYS A 32 6.76 -15.29 -44.16
N VAL A 33 6.92 -14.84 -42.92
CA VAL A 33 5.80 -14.56 -42.01
C VAL A 33 5.12 -13.23 -42.35
N ASN A 34 3.79 -13.23 -42.49
CA ASN A 34 3.01 -11.99 -42.61
C ASN A 34 2.71 -11.37 -41.23
N LYS A 35 3.64 -10.55 -40.73
CA LYS A 35 3.52 -9.90 -39.41
C LYS A 35 2.32 -8.96 -39.28
N SER A 36 1.84 -8.37 -40.38
CA SER A 36 0.71 -7.44 -40.35
C SER A 36 -0.63 -8.15 -40.21
N GLN A 37 -0.74 -9.37 -40.74
CA GLN A 37 -1.93 -10.20 -40.55
C GLN A 37 -1.99 -10.72 -39.10
N LEU A 38 -0.88 -11.25 -38.57
CA LEU A 38 -0.78 -11.67 -37.17
C LEU A 38 -1.13 -10.54 -36.19
N ALA A 39 -0.72 -9.32 -36.48
CA ALA A 39 -1.06 -8.14 -35.67
C ALA A 39 -2.57 -7.87 -35.62
N ARG A 40 -3.30 -8.09 -36.72
CA ARG A 40 -4.76 -7.92 -36.77
C ARG A 40 -5.50 -9.03 -36.04
N GLU A 41 -5.07 -10.28 -36.22
CA GLU A 41 -5.67 -11.45 -35.57
C GLU A 41 -5.48 -11.42 -34.05
N LEU A 42 -4.28 -11.05 -33.59
CA LEU A 42 -3.96 -10.96 -32.16
C LEU A 42 -4.29 -9.59 -31.54
N ASN A 43 -4.83 -8.65 -32.34
CA ASN A 43 -5.16 -7.27 -31.93
C ASN A 43 -4.01 -6.55 -31.18
N VAL A 44 -2.79 -6.66 -31.70
CA VAL A 44 -1.58 -6.05 -31.12
C VAL A 44 -0.80 -5.27 -32.17
N ASP A 45 0.04 -4.33 -31.71
CA ASP A 45 0.92 -3.59 -32.62
C ASP A 45 1.92 -4.53 -33.33
N ARG A 46 2.16 -4.29 -34.62
CA ARG A 46 3.11 -5.06 -35.44
C ARG A 46 4.52 -5.14 -34.84
N ARG A 47 4.98 -4.08 -34.16
CA ARG A 47 6.30 -4.07 -33.50
C ARG A 47 6.30 -5.02 -32.30
N THR A 48 5.16 -5.19 -31.64
CA THR A 48 5.00 -6.18 -30.56
C THR A 48 5.13 -7.59 -31.11
N ILE A 49 4.48 -7.91 -32.24
CA ILE A 49 4.66 -9.20 -32.91
C ILE A 49 6.14 -9.45 -33.23
N ASP A 50 6.81 -8.50 -33.85
CA ASP A 50 8.24 -8.62 -34.20
C ASP A 50 9.13 -8.83 -32.96
N LYS A 51 8.84 -8.09 -31.89
CA LYS A 51 9.54 -8.20 -30.60
C LYS A 51 9.37 -9.59 -29.98
N TYR A 52 8.16 -10.13 -29.96
CA TYR A 52 7.88 -11.47 -29.42
C TYR A 52 8.43 -12.58 -30.31
N MET A 53 8.37 -12.45 -31.64
CA MET A 53 9.01 -13.40 -32.57
C MET A 53 10.53 -13.49 -32.35
N ASN A 54 11.17 -12.42 -31.91
CA ASN A 54 12.60 -12.40 -31.58
C ASN A 54 12.92 -12.88 -30.15
N GLY A 55 11.97 -13.51 -29.45
CA GLY A 55 12.20 -14.15 -28.14
C GLY A 55 12.03 -13.22 -26.95
N PHE A 56 11.30 -12.10 -27.10
CA PHE A 56 11.01 -11.24 -25.95
C PHE A 56 10.07 -11.92 -24.96
N THR A 57 10.47 -11.95 -23.70
CA THR A 57 9.63 -12.34 -22.58
C THR A 57 9.34 -11.12 -21.70
N PRO A 58 8.06 -10.83 -21.37
CA PRO A 58 7.74 -9.70 -20.52
C PRO A 58 8.32 -9.92 -19.13
N LYS A 59 9.09 -8.94 -18.64
CA LYS A 59 9.60 -8.97 -17.28
C LYS A 59 8.46 -8.67 -16.32
N GLY A 60 8.15 -9.61 -15.42
CA GLY A 60 7.16 -9.40 -14.37
C GLY A 60 7.52 -8.20 -13.48
N THR A 61 6.48 -7.50 -13.00
CA THR A 61 6.65 -6.41 -12.03
C THR A 61 7.23 -6.97 -10.74
N LYS A 62 8.43 -6.51 -10.37
CA LYS A 62 9.05 -6.89 -9.09
C LYS A 62 8.25 -6.31 -7.93
N LYS A 63 7.83 -7.15 -6.98
CA LYS A 63 7.30 -6.69 -5.70
C LYS A 63 8.45 -6.06 -4.90
N LYS A 64 8.45 -4.74 -4.75
CA LYS A 64 9.42 -4.03 -3.91
C LYS A 64 8.91 -3.98 -2.48
N THR A 65 9.77 -4.29 -1.53
CA THR A 65 9.51 -4.06 -0.11
C THR A 65 9.46 -2.56 0.18
N SER A 66 8.61 -2.17 1.11
CA SER A 66 8.49 -0.80 1.55
C SER A 66 9.56 -0.50 2.60
N LYS A 67 9.99 0.78 2.70
CA LYS A 67 10.90 1.21 3.79
C LYS A 67 10.29 1.02 5.18
N ILE A 68 8.96 0.95 5.25
CA ILE A 68 8.19 0.82 6.50
C ILE A 68 8.12 -0.64 6.94
N ASP A 69 8.38 -1.60 6.03
CA ASP A 69 8.36 -3.04 6.34
C ASP A 69 9.40 -3.39 7.43
N VAL A 70 10.51 -2.66 7.49
CA VAL A 70 11.56 -2.81 8.52
C VAL A 70 11.02 -2.56 9.93
N HIS A 71 10.01 -1.70 10.05
CA HIS A 71 9.40 -1.32 11.34
C HIS A 71 8.09 -2.08 11.60
N TYR A 72 7.79 -3.15 10.85
CA TYR A 72 6.53 -3.86 10.98
C TYR A 72 6.33 -4.43 12.39
N GLU A 73 7.32 -5.14 12.90
CA GLU A 73 7.29 -5.77 14.23
C GLU A 73 7.10 -4.71 15.33
N VAL A 74 7.86 -3.62 15.25
CA VAL A 74 7.73 -2.47 16.17
C VAL A 74 6.31 -1.89 16.16
N ILE A 75 5.70 -1.77 14.97
CA ILE A 75 4.33 -1.26 14.86
C ILE A 75 3.33 -2.25 15.47
N VAL A 76 3.53 -3.55 15.29
CA VAL A 76 2.68 -4.58 15.91
C VAL A 76 2.78 -4.50 17.44
N ASP A 77 3.99 -4.44 17.99
CA ASP A 77 4.21 -4.35 19.44
C ASP A 77 3.58 -3.08 20.03
N LEU A 78 3.69 -1.95 19.34
CA LEU A 78 3.11 -0.68 19.80
C LEU A 78 1.57 -0.65 19.75
N LEU A 79 0.97 -1.36 18.79
CA LEU A 79 -0.48 -1.41 18.62
C LEU A 79 -1.13 -2.62 19.32
N SER A 80 -0.34 -3.43 20.02
CA SER A 80 -0.83 -4.54 20.84
C SER A 80 -1.53 -4.05 22.11
N GLU A 81 -2.48 -4.85 22.62
CA GLU A 81 -3.27 -4.51 23.82
C GLU A 81 -2.41 -4.39 25.08
N ASP A 82 -1.26 -5.06 25.12
CA ASP A 82 -0.32 -5.04 26.25
C ASP A 82 0.55 -3.76 26.29
N SER A 83 0.47 -2.90 25.27
CA SER A 83 1.30 -1.71 25.23
C SER A 83 0.80 -0.67 26.24
N LYS A 84 1.73 -0.13 27.05
CA LYS A 84 1.41 0.95 28.01
C LYS A 84 0.90 2.23 27.31
N GLN A 85 1.19 2.38 26.02
CA GLN A 85 0.93 3.60 25.25
C GLN A 85 -0.08 3.37 24.13
N THR A 86 -1.28 3.90 24.30
CA THR A 86 -2.33 3.83 23.27
C THR A 86 -2.20 4.96 22.25
N PHE A 87 -2.13 4.61 20.97
CA PHE A 87 -2.09 5.59 19.86
C PHE A 87 -3.48 5.79 19.26
N TYR A 88 -4.07 6.99 19.41
CA TYR A 88 -5.39 7.28 18.81
C TYR A 88 -5.32 7.70 17.35
N TYR A 89 -4.20 8.29 16.91
CA TYR A 89 -4.06 8.85 15.56
C TYR A 89 -2.83 8.29 14.86
N MET A 90 -3.00 7.89 13.59
CA MET A 90 -1.90 7.47 12.71
C MET A 90 -0.78 8.52 12.63
N ARG A 91 -1.11 9.81 12.73
CA ARG A 91 -0.14 10.90 12.76
C ARG A 91 0.79 10.82 13.98
N VAL A 92 0.23 10.49 15.15
CA VAL A 92 0.98 10.43 16.40
C VAL A 92 1.90 9.20 16.38
N LEU A 93 1.41 8.05 15.91
CA LEU A 93 2.24 6.87 15.69
C LEU A 93 3.38 7.15 14.72
N TRP A 94 3.09 7.78 13.58
CA TRP A 94 4.13 8.17 12.61
C TRP A 94 5.20 9.05 13.25
N LYS A 95 4.78 10.09 13.99
CA LYS A 95 5.72 11.00 14.66
C LYS A 95 6.58 10.25 15.68
N TYR A 96 5.98 9.37 16.47
CA TYR A 96 6.68 8.53 17.44
C TYR A 96 7.75 7.65 16.78
N LEU A 97 7.43 7.02 15.65
CA LEU A 97 8.37 6.18 14.89
C LEU A 97 9.50 7.00 14.25
N THR A 98 9.20 8.21 13.79
CA THR A 98 10.22 9.12 13.26
C THR A 98 11.18 9.57 14.36
N ASP A 99 10.64 9.98 15.51
CA ASP A 99 11.42 10.57 16.61
C ASP A 99 12.24 9.51 17.37
N ASN A 100 11.71 8.29 17.58
CA ASN A 100 12.38 7.26 18.39
C ASN A 100 13.03 6.13 17.59
N HIS A 101 12.48 5.79 16.42
CA HIS A 101 12.93 4.64 15.61
C HIS A 101 13.55 5.06 14.27
N GLY A 102 13.72 6.36 14.03
CA GLY A 102 14.41 6.89 12.86
C GLY A 102 13.68 6.68 11.53
N LEU A 103 12.36 6.50 11.54
CA LEU A 103 11.56 6.23 10.35
C LEU A 103 11.73 7.32 9.27
N GLN A 104 12.35 6.98 8.15
CA GLN A 104 12.58 7.88 7.00
C GLN A 104 11.46 7.75 5.96
N CYS A 105 10.25 8.21 6.30
CA CYS A 105 9.14 8.28 5.34
C CYS A 105 8.24 9.50 5.54
N SER A 106 7.57 9.92 4.45
CA SER A 106 6.54 10.96 4.56
C SER A 106 5.30 10.42 5.29
N GLN A 107 4.57 11.33 5.91
CA GLN A 107 3.34 10.98 6.61
C GLN A 107 2.27 10.38 5.66
N SER A 108 2.18 10.86 4.41
CA SER A 108 1.21 10.34 3.44
C SER A 108 1.52 8.90 3.03
N THR A 109 2.80 8.57 2.81
CA THR A 109 3.24 7.20 2.53
C THR A 109 2.96 6.27 3.71
N PHE A 110 3.19 6.74 4.94
CA PHE A 110 2.88 5.96 6.15
C PHE A 110 1.38 5.66 6.27
N ARG A 111 0.52 6.67 6.06
CA ARG A 111 -0.94 6.48 6.11
C ARG A 111 -1.41 5.47 5.05
N ALA A 112 -0.90 5.58 3.83
CA ALA A 112 -1.21 4.63 2.77
C ALA A 112 -0.75 3.20 3.10
N TYR A 113 0.39 3.06 3.78
CA TYR A 113 0.90 1.78 4.24
C TYR A 113 0.01 1.14 5.31
N ILE A 114 -0.34 1.89 6.35
CA ILE A 114 -1.24 1.44 7.42
C ILE A 114 -2.60 1.02 6.84
N ASN A 115 -3.17 1.83 5.93
CA ASN A 115 -4.46 1.50 5.30
C ASN A 115 -4.43 0.26 4.39
N ARG A 116 -3.26 -0.13 3.86
CA ARG A 116 -3.11 -1.33 3.04
C ARG A 116 -3.09 -2.61 3.90
N LYS A 117 -2.77 -2.49 5.19
CA LYS A 117 -2.68 -3.61 6.13
C LYS A 117 -3.97 -3.68 6.96
N PRO A 118 -4.77 -4.74 6.83
CA PRO A 118 -6.08 -4.81 7.50
C PRO A 118 -5.95 -4.81 9.03
N GLU A 119 -4.90 -5.43 9.57
CA GLU A 119 -4.61 -5.47 11.01
C GLU A 119 -4.50 -4.07 11.61
N PHE A 120 -3.63 -3.22 11.04
CA PHE A 120 -3.43 -1.85 11.53
C PHE A 120 -4.64 -0.96 11.25
N LYS A 121 -5.29 -1.15 10.10
CA LYS A 121 -6.49 -0.39 9.74
C LYS A 121 -7.61 -0.62 10.76
N LYS A 122 -7.83 -1.89 11.16
CA LYS A 122 -8.84 -2.28 12.15
C LYS A 122 -8.62 -1.57 13.48
N TYR A 123 -7.40 -1.57 14.01
CA TYR A 123 -7.05 -0.86 15.24
C TYR A 123 -7.47 0.63 15.21
N PHE A 124 -7.20 1.34 14.11
CA PHE A 124 -7.53 2.77 14.01
C PHE A 124 -9.00 3.07 13.66
N GLU A 125 -9.77 2.07 13.23
CA GLU A 125 -11.21 2.17 12.98
C GLU A 125 -12.03 1.85 14.25
N GLU A 126 -11.59 0.87 15.03
CA GLU A 126 -12.21 0.46 16.30
C GLU A 126 -11.91 1.43 17.44
N GLY A 127 -10.76 2.10 17.39
CA GLY A 127 -10.41 3.18 18.32
C GLY A 127 -11.49 4.25 18.31
N LYS A 128 -12.36 4.23 19.32
CA LYS A 128 -13.48 5.16 19.49
C LYS A 128 -12.96 6.58 19.42
N ARG A 129 -13.15 7.21 18.25
CA ARG A 129 -12.99 8.66 18.10
C ARG A 129 -14.04 9.27 19.02
N THR A 130 -13.67 10.31 19.75
CA THR A 130 -14.62 11.17 20.45
C THR A 130 -15.83 11.35 19.54
N VAL A 131 -16.98 10.82 19.97
CA VAL A 131 -18.22 10.87 19.20
C VAL A 131 -18.36 12.32 18.77
N SER A 132 -18.37 12.60 17.46
CA SER A 132 -18.53 13.96 16.96
C SER A 132 -19.76 14.53 17.66
N SER A 133 -19.53 15.47 18.57
CA SER A 133 -20.54 15.91 19.52
C SER A 133 -21.56 16.74 18.76
N HIS A 134 -22.60 16.06 18.26
CA HIS A 134 -23.87 16.58 17.79
C HIS A 134 -23.83 17.68 16.71
N SER A 135 -24.86 17.69 15.86
CA SER A 135 -25.18 18.80 14.97
C SER A 135 -24.94 20.15 15.65
N GLY A 136 -24.19 21.04 14.99
CA GLY A 136 -23.71 22.30 15.57
C GLY A 136 -24.79 23.02 16.40
N LYS A 137 -24.58 23.08 17.71
CA LYS A 137 -25.42 23.90 18.59
C LYS A 137 -25.23 25.36 18.20
N VAL A 138 -26.31 26.03 17.84
CA VAL A 138 -26.32 27.48 17.56
C VAL A 138 -25.87 28.21 18.84
N ARG A 139 -24.86 29.07 18.71
CA ARG A 139 -24.39 29.93 19.80
C ARG A 139 -25.32 31.14 19.88
N TYR A 140 -25.79 31.49 21.08
CA TYR A 140 -26.52 32.73 21.33
C TYR A 140 -25.83 33.49 22.47
N GLU A 141 -25.90 34.81 22.43
CA GLU A 141 -25.35 35.66 23.49
C GLU A 141 -26.36 35.76 24.63
N THR A 142 -25.85 35.78 25.86
CA THR A 142 -26.65 35.80 27.09
C THR A 142 -26.13 36.95 27.96
N SER A 143 -26.99 37.59 28.74
CA SER A 143 -26.59 38.79 29.49
C SER A 143 -25.53 38.46 30.55
N PRO A 144 -24.66 39.41 30.94
CA PRO A 144 -23.65 39.17 31.97
C PRO A 144 -24.28 38.65 33.27
N GLY A 145 -23.78 37.52 33.78
CA GLY A 145 -24.26 36.89 35.02
C GLY A 145 -25.34 35.81 34.84
N GLU A 146 -25.94 35.67 33.66
CA GLU A 146 -26.92 34.61 33.38
C GLU A 146 -26.26 33.25 33.03
N GLN A 147 -25.00 33.26 32.56
CA GLN A 147 -24.21 32.05 32.31
C GLN A 147 -22.79 32.20 32.85
N ALA A 148 -22.26 31.11 33.41
CA ALA A 148 -20.88 31.00 33.85
C ALA A 148 -20.23 29.74 33.26
N GLN A 149 -18.99 29.86 32.81
CA GLN A 149 -18.18 28.73 32.37
C GLN A 149 -17.24 28.31 33.50
N LEU A 150 -17.52 27.14 34.07
CA LEU A 150 -16.63 26.50 35.03
C LEU A 150 -15.67 25.59 34.27
N ASP A 151 -14.38 25.75 34.52
CA ASP A 151 -13.34 24.90 33.94
C ASP A 151 -12.52 24.29 35.05
N TRP A 152 -12.44 22.97 35.03
CA TRP A 152 -11.74 22.20 36.05
C TRP A 152 -10.29 22.04 35.62
N LYS A 153 -9.37 22.48 36.49
CA LYS A 153 -7.93 22.33 36.25
C LYS A 153 -7.44 21.04 36.90
N GLU A 154 -7.38 19.97 36.12
CA GLU A 154 -6.82 18.70 36.56
C GLU A 154 -5.30 18.63 36.35
N SER A 155 -4.62 17.97 37.29
CA SER A 155 -3.22 17.58 37.15
C SER A 155 -3.13 16.21 36.48
N ILE A 156 -2.43 16.13 35.36
CA ILE A 156 -2.22 14.87 34.64
C ILE A 156 -1.03 14.15 35.27
N ARG A 157 -1.25 12.90 35.68
CA ARG A 157 -0.20 12.01 36.19
C ARG A 157 0.59 11.43 35.02
N PHE A 158 1.90 11.63 35.00
CA PHE A 158 2.84 11.03 34.06
C PHE A 158 3.83 10.14 34.80
N GLU A 159 4.23 9.04 34.17
CA GLU A 159 5.32 8.16 34.62
C GLU A 159 6.50 8.33 33.65
N THR A 160 7.66 8.70 34.17
CA THR A 160 8.89 8.88 33.39
C THR A 160 9.53 7.51 33.09
N LYS A 161 10.45 7.44 32.12
CA LYS A 161 11.18 6.19 31.79
C LYS A 161 11.90 5.57 32.99
N ASP A 162 12.26 6.41 33.97
CA ASP A 162 12.95 6.05 35.21
C ASP A 162 11.98 5.66 36.35
N GLY A 163 10.67 5.62 36.10
CA GLY A 163 9.64 5.26 37.08
C GLY A 163 9.18 6.40 38.00
N GLU A 164 9.72 7.62 37.81
CA GLU A 164 9.29 8.80 38.56
C GLU A 164 7.89 9.25 38.15
N ILE A 165 7.04 9.58 39.13
CA ILE A 165 5.69 10.10 38.90
C ILE A 165 5.72 11.62 38.94
N VAL A 166 5.40 12.25 37.81
CA VAL A 166 5.34 13.71 37.66
C VAL A 166 3.91 14.16 37.41
N TYR A 167 3.47 15.19 38.11
CA TYR A 167 2.14 15.79 37.93
C TYR A 167 2.26 17.07 37.10
N MET A 168 1.81 17.02 35.84
CA MET A 168 1.79 18.18 34.96
C MET A 168 0.47 18.92 35.10
N LYS A 169 0.53 20.20 35.49
CA LYS A 169 -0.65 21.07 35.54
C LYS A 169 -1.00 21.55 34.14
N ARG A 170 -2.22 21.31 33.67
CA ARG A 170 -2.71 21.86 32.40
C ARG A 170 -2.74 23.39 32.49
N ILE A 171 -1.89 24.08 31.73
CA ILE A 171 -1.94 25.54 31.64
C ILE A 171 -3.04 25.87 30.63
N LYS A 172 -3.92 26.80 31.01
CA LYS A 172 -5.10 27.19 30.27
C LYS A 172 -4.75 28.33 29.33
#